data_AF-A0A7S1KBI7-F1
#
_entry.id   AF-A0A7S1KBI7-F1
#
_cell.length_a   1.000
_cell.length_b   1.000
_cell.length_c   1.000
_cell.angle_alpha   90.00
_cell.angle_beta   90.00
_cell.angle_gamma   90.00
#
_symmetry.space_group_name_H-M   'P 1'
#
loop_
_entity.id
_entity.type
_entity.pdbx_description
1 polymer ?
#
loop_
_entity_poly.entity_id
_entity_poly.type
_entity_poly.pdbx_seq_one_letter_code
_entity_poly.pdbx_strand_id
1 'polypeptide(L)'
;GHLDEAIEQSLSIASALQEIKNGLTQRERAMGGTADTSEPCAELMRDILSFNVAGEIVKARRSTLCAVKGTVMALLFSGRFDNAFIRDNDKRIFLQSFPDAFTWLVGQLITYVGEQTIDSIVIPPSRQNDTPFK
;
A
#
# COMPACT_ATOMS: atom_id res chain seq x y z
N GLY A 1 24.12 25.84 -34.38
CA GLY A 1 23.07 25.48 -35.37
C GLY A 1 21.82 25.06 -34.63
N HIS A 2 20.67 24.95 -35.30
CA HIS A 2 19.40 24.63 -34.63
C HIS A 2 19.41 23.35 -33.78
N LEU A 3 20.33 22.41 -34.07
CA LEU A 3 20.55 21.22 -33.26
C LEU A 3 21.16 21.55 -31.88
N ASP A 4 22.11 22.48 -31.82
CA ASP A 4 22.79 22.87 -30.58
C ASP A 4 21.82 23.60 -29.64
N GLU A 5 20.97 24.47 -30.20
CA GLU A 5 19.89 25.15 -29.46
C GLU A 5 18.87 24.15 -28.90
N ALA A 6 18.51 23.13 -29.66
CA ALA A 6 17.61 22.08 -29.20
C ALA A 6 18.22 21.23 -28.06
N ILE A 7 19.52 20.92 -28.14
CA ILE A 7 20.24 20.21 -27.09
C ILE A 7 20.26 21.06 -25.81
N GLU A 8 20.57 22.35 -25.92
CA GLU A 8 20.62 23.27 -24.78
C GLU A 8 19.26 23.41 -24.08
N GLN A 9 18.18 23.53 -24.87
CA GLN A 9 16.81 23.52 -24.36
C GLN A 9 16.47 22.20 -23.65
N SER A 10 16.87 21.06 -24.21
CA SER A 10 16.62 19.75 -23.58
C SER A 10 17.29 19.62 -22.22
N LEU A 11 18.51 20.15 -22.07
CA LEU A 11 19.25 20.15 -20.80
C LEU A 11 18.60 21.06 -19.77
N SER A 12 18.15 22.25 -20.20
CA SER A 12 17.39 23.16 -19.34
C SER A 12 16.11 22.53 -18.82
N ILE A 13 15.34 21.87 -19.70
CA ILE A 13 14.11 21.16 -19.32
C ILE A 13 14.41 20.01 -18.36
N ALA A 14 15.46 19.22 -18.63
CA ALA A 14 15.86 18.13 -17.74
C ALA A 14 16.22 18.62 -16.34
N SER A 15 16.94 19.75 -16.23
CA SER A 15 17.26 20.38 -14.94
C SER A 15 15.99 20.83 -14.20
N ALA A 16 15.07 21.50 -14.90
CA ALA A 16 13.81 21.96 -14.30
C ALA A 16 12.96 20.78 -13.79
N LEU A 17 12.88 19.68 -14.54
CA LEU A 17 12.21 18.45 -14.12
C LEU A 17 12.87 17.84 -12.88
N GLN A 18 14.19 17.88 -12.79
CA GLN A 18 14.93 17.37 -11.64
C GLN A 18 14.65 18.20 -10.37
N GLU A 19 14.55 19.53 -10.50
CA GLU A 19 14.16 20.41 -9.39
C GLU A 19 12.72 20.13 -8.91
N ILE A 20 11.78 19.97 -9.85
CA ILE A 20 10.39 19.62 -9.53
C ILE A 20 10.34 18.28 -8.79
N LYS A 21 11.05 17.26 -9.28
CA LYS A 21 11.15 15.95 -8.63
C LYS A 21 11.70 16.06 -7.21
N ASN A 22 12.76 16.84 -7.01
CA ASN A 22 13.35 17.04 -5.69
C ASN A 22 12.37 17.76 -4.74
N GLY A 23 11.66 18.77 -5.22
CA GLY A 23 10.65 19.50 -4.45
C GLY A 23 9.46 18.61 -4.03
N LEU A 24 8.96 17.78 -4.94
CA LEU A 24 7.92 16.80 -4.63
C LEU A 24 8.41 15.79 -3.58
N THR A 25 9.61 15.24 -3.77
CA THR A 25 10.24 14.30 -2.83
C THR A 25 10.38 14.92 -1.43
N GLN A 26 10.78 16.18 -1.34
CA GLN A 26 10.94 16.87 -0.07
C GLN A 26 9.60 17.13 0.63
N ARG A 27 8.56 17.50 -0.12
CA ARG A 27 7.19 17.66 0.42
C ARG A 27 6.61 16.34 0.89
N GLU A 28 6.83 15.25 0.14
CA GLU A 28 6.42 13.91 0.55
C GLU A 28 7.12 13.49 1.85
N ARG A 29 8.44 13.71 1.96
CA ARG A 29 9.19 13.47 3.21
C ARG A 29 8.70 14.33 4.36
N ALA A 30 8.37 15.60 4.12
CA ALA A 30 7.83 16.49 5.14
C ALA A 30 6.46 16.03 5.65
N MET A 31 5.66 15.38 4.81
CA MET A 31 4.40 14.74 5.20
C MET A 31 4.57 13.32 5.77
N GLY A 32 5.82 12.88 5.99
CA GLY A 32 6.14 11.57 6.58
C GLY A 32 6.08 10.40 5.59
N GLY A 33 5.96 10.66 4.29
CA GLY A 33 6.07 9.66 3.23
C GLY A 33 7.53 9.33 2.91
N THR A 34 7.90 8.06 2.97
CA THR A 34 9.21 7.62 2.45
C THR A 34 9.20 7.72 0.93
N ALA A 35 10.29 8.23 0.34
CA ALA A 35 10.48 8.41 -1.11
C ALA A 35 10.64 7.08 -1.87
N ASP A 36 10.41 5.95 -1.19
CA ASP A 36 10.53 4.62 -1.77
C ASP A 36 9.20 4.28 -2.46
N THR A 37 9.27 4.18 -3.79
CA THR A 37 8.17 3.71 -4.63
C THR A 37 8.32 2.23 -4.98
N SER A 38 9.28 1.53 -4.36
CA SER A 38 9.37 0.07 -4.51
C SER A 38 8.07 -0.59 -4.06
N GLU A 39 7.69 -1.67 -4.75
CA GLU A 39 6.61 -2.52 -4.30
C GLU A 39 6.88 -2.92 -2.84
N PRO A 40 5.87 -2.83 -1.96
CA PRO A 40 6.08 -3.18 -0.56
C PRO A 40 6.70 -4.57 -0.46
N CYS A 41 7.86 -4.66 0.20
CA CYS A 41 8.57 -5.94 0.32
C CYS A 41 7.61 -7.01 0.87
N ALA A 42 7.63 -8.21 0.29
CA ALA A 42 6.75 -9.31 0.70
C ALA A 42 6.86 -9.65 2.19
N GLU A 43 7.99 -9.32 2.83
CA GLU A 43 8.20 -9.38 4.28
C GLU A 43 7.34 -8.39 5.06
N LEU A 44 7.31 -7.12 4.64
CA LEU A 44 6.55 -6.05 5.28
C LEU A 44 5.03 -6.34 5.29
N MET A 45 4.54 -7.00 4.25
CA MET A 45 3.13 -7.40 4.15
C MET A 45 2.73 -8.51 5.14
N ARG A 46 3.71 -9.16 5.80
CA ARG A 46 3.46 -10.13 6.87
C ARG A 46 3.28 -9.48 8.24
N ASP A 47 3.61 -8.21 8.39
CA ASP A 47 3.51 -7.48 9.64
C ASP A 47 2.08 -7.52 10.20
N ILE A 48 1.98 -7.72 11.51
CA ILE A 48 0.74 -7.53 12.25
C ILE A 48 0.77 -6.13 12.85
N LEU A 49 -0.09 -5.26 12.32
CA LEU A 49 -0.28 -3.92 12.84
C LEU A 49 -1.25 -3.97 14.02
N SER A 50 -0.89 -3.26 15.09
CA SER A 50 -1.73 -3.10 16.28
C SER A 50 -2.27 -1.68 16.34
N PHE A 51 -3.57 -1.56 16.57
CA PHE A 51 -4.33 -0.33 16.56
C PHE A 51 -4.94 -0.07 17.93
N ASN A 52 -5.02 1.21 18.28
CA ASN A 52 -5.92 1.73 19.30
C ASN A 52 -6.96 2.59 18.57
N VAL A 53 -8.14 2.04 18.39
CA VAL A 53 -9.26 2.67 17.69
C VAL A 53 -10.18 3.26 18.76
N ALA A 54 -10.03 4.55 19.04
CA ALA A 54 -10.79 5.26 20.06
C ALA A 54 -10.88 4.55 21.44
N GLY A 55 -9.83 3.83 21.84
CA GLY A 55 -9.75 3.07 23.09
C GLY A 55 -9.83 1.56 22.92
N GLU A 56 -10.32 1.07 21.78
CA GLU A 56 -10.42 -0.37 21.49
C GLU A 56 -9.21 -0.90 20.75
N ILE A 57 -8.75 -2.09 21.15
CA ILE A 57 -7.53 -2.67 20.61
C ILE A 57 -7.85 -3.64 19.49
N VAL A 58 -7.43 -3.30 18.28
CA VAL A 58 -7.62 -4.12 17.08
C VAL A 58 -6.26 -4.52 16.52
N LYS A 59 -6.13 -5.74 16.00
CA LYS A 59 -4.95 -6.20 15.28
C LYS A 59 -5.34 -6.66 13.89
N ALA A 60 -4.55 -6.26 12.90
CA ALA A 60 -4.77 -6.70 11.52
C ALA A 60 -3.43 -6.91 10.82
N ARG A 61 -3.37 -7.88 9.92
CA ARG A 61 -2.19 -8.08 9.07
C ARG A 61 -2.15 -6.98 8.02
N ARG A 62 -0.96 -6.45 7.72
CA ARG A 62 -0.78 -5.41 6.72
C ARG A 62 -1.33 -5.82 5.35
N SER A 63 -1.06 -7.05 4.92
CA SER A 63 -1.60 -7.58 3.67
C SER A 63 -3.13 -7.51 3.58
N THR A 64 -3.83 -7.70 4.70
CA THR A 64 -5.30 -7.58 4.77
C THR A 64 -5.74 -6.13 4.52
N LEU A 65 -5.10 -5.17 5.18
CA LEU A 65 -5.43 -3.75 5.01
C LEU A 65 -5.11 -3.23 3.60
N CYS A 66 -4.15 -3.88 2.94
CA CYS A 66 -3.71 -3.58 1.59
C CYS A 66 -4.34 -4.48 0.51
N ALA A 67 -5.34 -5.29 0.86
CA ALA A 67 -5.91 -6.30 -0.05
C ALA A 67 -6.53 -5.68 -1.31
N VAL A 68 -7.21 -4.53 -1.16
CA VAL A 68 -7.80 -3.79 -2.27
C VAL A 68 -6.86 -2.66 -2.68
N LYS A 69 -6.09 -2.89 -3.75
CA LYS A 69 -5.16 -1.89 -4.32
C LYS A 69 -5.90 -0.62 -4.75
N GLY A 70 -5.24 0.52 -4.63
CA GLY A 70 -5.79 1.82 -5.01
C GLY A 70 -6.74 2.46 -3.98
N THR A 71 -7.05 1.77 -2.88
CA THR A 71 -7.81 2.36 -1.77
C THR A 71 -6.92 3.23 -0.88
N VAL A 72 -7.52 4.21 -0.21
CA VAL A 72 -6.84 5.01 0.82
C VAL A 72 -6.31 4.12 1.94
N MET A 73 -7.07 3.07 2.30
CA MET A 73 -6.66 2.08 3.30
C MET A 73 -5.33 1.41 2.90
N ALA A 74 -5.26 0.89 1.67
CA ALA A 74 -4.04 0.27 1.16
C ALA A 74 -2.87 1.25 1.09
N LEU A 75 -3.12 2.50 0.71
CA LEU A 75 -2.07 3.52 0.65
C LEU A 75 -1.53 3.86 2.05
N LEU A 76 -2.41 4.10 3.03
CA LEU A 76 -2.04 4.45 4.40
C LEU A 76 -1.23 3.33 5.08
N PHE A 77 -1.64 2.08 4.89
CA PHE A 77 -1.00 0.93 5.54
C PHE A 77 0.02 0.21 4.66
N SER A 78 0.39 0.76 3.51
CA SER A 78 1.40 0.20 2.59
C SER A 78 2.81 0.12 3.19
N GLY A 79 3.09 0.88 4.25
CA GLY A 79 4.44 1.08 4.80
C GLY A 79 4.97 2.49 4.61
N ARG A 80 4.47 3.20 3.58
CA ARG A 80 4.96 4.54 3.21
C ARG A 80 4.81 5.57 4.33
N PHE A 81 3.75 5.45 5.13
CA PHE A 81 3.38 6.40 6.17
C PHE A 81 3.53 5.84 7.59
N ASP A 82 4.25 4.72 7.76
CA ASP A 82 4.38 4.04 9.06
C ASP A 82 4.93 4.93 10.17
N ASN A 83 5.81 5.85 9.81
CA ASN A 83 6.43 6.84 10.71
C ASN A 83 5.55 8.08 10.94
N ALA A 84 4.55 8.30 10.09
CA ALA A 84 3.64 9.45 10.19
C ALA A 84 2.47 9.20 11.13
N PHE A 85 2.19 7.93 11.49
CA PHE A 85 1.10 7.61 12.41
C PHE A 85 1.39 8.08 13.83
N ILE A 86 0.38 8.72 14.44
CA ILE A 86 0.33 8.93 15.88
C ILE A 86 0.21 7.56 16.55
N ARG A 87 0.97 7.37 17.63
CA ARG A 87 0.96 6.12 18.41
C ARG A 87 0.63 6.40 19.85
N ASP A 88 -0.10 5.48 20.47
CA ASP A 88 -0.38 5.54 21.90
C ASP A 88 0.85 5.14 22.74
N ASN A 89 0.68 5.11 24.07
CA ASN A 89 1.75 4.77 25.01
C ASN A 89 2.31 3.36 24.80
N ASP A 90 1.52 2.43 24.25
CA ASP A 90 1.90 1.06 23.94
C ASP A 90 2.42 0.90 22.49
N LYS A 91 2.73 2.02 21.81
CA LYS A 91 3.24 2.09 20.43
C LYS A 91 2.28 1.56 19.36
N ARG A 92 0.98 1.45 19.67
CA ARG A 92 -0.07 1.07 18.72
C ARG A 92 -0.50 2.28 17.89
N ILE A 93 -0.85 2.07 16.63
CA ILE A 93 -1.36 3.14 15.75
C ILE A 93 -2.68 3.65 16.32
N PHE A 94 -2.75 4.93 16.67
CA PHE A 94 -3.96 5.54 17.20
C PHE A 94 -4.85 6.04 16.07
N LEU A 95 -6.11 5.62 16.06
CA LEU A 95 -7.13 6.02 15.09
C LEU A 95 -8.36 6.56 15.82
N GLN A 96 -8.71 7.80 15.55
CA GLN A 96 -9.95 8.41 16.03
C GLN A 96 -11.10 8.08 15.08
N SER A 97 -11.57 6.83 15.09
CA SER A 97 -12.72 6.36 14.31
C SER A 97 -13.64 5.51 15.17
N PHE A 98 -14.83 5.17 14.63
CA PHE A 98 -15.77 4.29 15.32
C PHE A 98 -15.26 2.84 15.32
N PRO A 99 -15.04 2.20 16.49
CA PRO A 99 -14.38 0.89 16.57
C PRO A 99 -15.09 -0.23 15.81
N ASP A 100 -16.40 -0.36 15.98
CA ASP A 100 -17.18 -1.43 15.35
C ASP A 100 -17.11 -1.35 13.82
N ALA A 101 -17.18 -0.15 13.26
CA ALA A 101 -17.06 0.05 11.81
C ALA A 101 -15.66 -0.33 11.31
N PHE A 102 -14.60 0.02 12.04
CA PHE A 102 -13.23 -0.35 11.67
C PHE A 102 -13.04 -1.88 11.74
N THR A 103 -13.50 -2.51 12.81
CA THR A 103 -13.43 -3.97 12.98
C THR A 103 -14.21 -4.69 11.90
N TRP A 104 -15.43 -4.22 11.58
CA TRP A 104 -16.24 -4.77 10.49
C TRP A 104 -15.54 -4.64 9.14
N LEU A 105 -14.96 -3.46 8.85
CA LEU A 105 -14.20 -3.22 7.63
C LEU A 105 -12.99 -4.16 7.50
N VAL A 106 -12.22 -4.34 8.58
CA VAL A 106 -11.11 -5.31 8.60
C VAL A 106 -11.64 -6.72 8.33
N GLY A 107 -12.77 -7.10 8.93
CA GLY A 107 -13.44 -8.37 8.67
C GLY A 107 -13.79 -8.58 7.18
N GLN A 108 -14.36 -7.56 6.52
CA GLN A 108 -14.65 -7.63 5.08
C GLN A 108 -13.37 -7.82 4.24
N LEU A 109 -12.28 -7.13 4.59
CA LEU A 109 -11.01 -7.27 3.89
C LEU A 109 -10.38 -8.66 4.09
N ILE A 110 -10.58 -9.30 5.24
CA ILE A 110 -10.14 -10.69 5.46
C ILE A 110 -10.86 -11.64 4.52
N THR A 111 -12.20 -11.52 4.41
CA THR A 111 -13.00 -12.34 3.49
C THR A 111 -12.56 -12.13 2.05
N TYR A 112 -12.30 -10.88 1.65
CA TYR A 112 -11.81 -10.56 0.31
C TYR A 112 -10.48 -11.24 -0.02
N VAL A 113 -9.51 -11.27 0.92
CA VAL A 113 -8.25 -12.01 0.72
C VAL A 113 -8.52 -13.51 0.57
N GLY A 114 -9.42 -14.08 1.36
CA GLY A 114 -9.80 -15.48 1.28
C GLY A 114 -10.40 -15.86 -0.08
N GLU A 115 -11.24 -14.99 -0.64
CA GLU A 115 -11.83 -15.16 -1.97
C GLU A 115 -10.79 -15.02 -3.09
N GLN A 116 -9.89 -14.04 -3.02
CA GLN A 116 -8.82 -13.86 -4.02
C GLN A 116 -7.75 -14.96 -4.02
N THR A 117 -7.53 -15.65 -2.90
CA THR A 117 -6.63 -16.82 -2.88
C THR A 117 -7.16 -18.03 -3.65
N ILE A 118 -8.39 -17.98 -4.18
CA ILE A 118 -8.99 -19.02 -5.02
C ILE A 118 -8.63 -18.85 -6.51
N ASP A 119 -7.77 -17.88 -6.87
CA ASP A 119 -7.32 -17.72 -8.28
C ASP A 119 -6.38 -18.84 -8.78
N SER A 120 -5.97 -19.78 -7.91
CA SER A 120 -5.32 -21.02 -8.33
C SER A 120 -6.09 -22.25 -7.85
N ILE A 121 -7.18 -22.57 -8.54
CA ILE A 121 -7.70 -23.94 -8.53
C ILE A 121 -6.66 -24.79 -9.26
N VAL A 122 -5.70 -25.36 -8.54
CA VAL A 122 -4.85 -26.43 -9.07
C VAL A 122 -5.77 -27.62 -9.29
N ILE A 123 -6.20 -27.82 -10.53
CA ILE A 123 -6.98 -29.00 -10.91
C ILE A 123 -6.09 -30.21 -10.64
N PRO A 124 -6.48 -31.12 -9.72
CA PRO A 124 -5.73 -32.34 -9.48
C PRO A 124 -5.54 -33.11 -10.80
N PRO A 125 -4.44 -33.86 -11.01
CA PRO A 125 -4.21 -34.58 -12.27
C PRO A 125 -5.37 -35.48 -12.69
N SER A 126 -6.15 -35.97 -11.72
CA SER A 126 -7.36 -36.78 -11.92
C SER A 126 -8.54 -36.04 -12.56
N ARG A 127 -8.56 -34.71 -12.57
CA ARG A 127 -9.65 -33.88 -13.11
C ARG A 127 -9.24 -33.00 -14.30
N GLN A 128 -7.99 -33.13 -14.77
CA GLN A 128 -7.51 -32.37 -15.94
C GLN A 128 -8.08 -32.87 -17.28
N ASN A 129 -8.72 -34.05 -17.29
CA ASN A 129 -9.34 -34.65 -18.47
C ASN A 129 -10.87 -34.57 -18.48
N ASP A 130 -11.49 -33.88 -17.52
CA ASP A 130 -12.94 -33.69 -17.57
C ASP A 130 -13.27 -32.77 -18.76
N THR A 131 -14.02 -33.31 -19.71
CA THR A 131 -14.53 -32.60 -20.88
C THR A 131 -15.74 -31.74 -20.48
N PRO A 132 -15.58 -30.42 -20.34
CA PRO A 132 -16.67 -29.56 -20.76
C PRO A 132 -16.18 -28.43 -21.67
N PHE A 133 -15.18 -28.66 -22.53
CA PHE A 133 -14.88 -27.81 -23.70
C PHE A 133 -14.21 -28.60 -24.83
N LYS A 134 -14.89 -29.64 -25.33
CA LYS A 134 -14.74 -30.06 -26.73
C LYS A 134 -16.04 -29.73 -27.46
#